data_AF-A0A2P5NPG4-F1
#
_entry.id   AF-A0A2P5NPG4-F1
#
_cell.length_a   1.000
_cell.length_b   1.000
_cell.length_c   1.000
_cell.angle_alpha   90.00
_cell.angle_beta   90.00
_cell.angle_gamma   90.00
#
_symmetry.space_group_name_H-M   'P 1'
#
loop_
_entity.id
_entity.type
_entity.pdbx_description
1 polymer ?
#
loop_
_entity_poly.entity_id
_entity_poly.type
_entity_poly.pdbx_seq_one_letter_code
_entity_poly.pdbx_strand_id
1 'polypeptide(L)'
;MIVVDASVAVKWVVREAGHETALSIVDKTWTRIAPDLLLPEVSNVLLKKQRTTEITDAQVGAGLLGIKASIKQFVPSSELTDDAVILSRELNHSAYDCFYLACALGRGILLSADNRFIQKCRSGGYGEFVASLDDLDRGGLDARMAAKLVSAEALKQIARLNERIQTTFQTLRDSTLDPSSGRFRMVNSEVYAPAFDSPAYRRLGDELERMSADELGVVIALGWLGRSYHSVDDWPRLHEQACRMAEEGFTAHRSYFIAQMAQVAPGLEKLKRYLRSTDDGGI
;
A
#
# COMPACT_ATOMS: atom_id res chain seq x y z
N MET A 1 3.05 6.38 4.46
CA MET A 1 3.29 7.78 4.04
C MET A 1 4.05 7.75 2.72
N ILE A 2 3.94 8.80 1.92
CA ILE A 2 4.73 8.97 0.68
C ILE A 2 5.53 10.26 0.75
N VAL A 3 6.73 10.24 0.16
CA VAL A 3 7.53 11.43 -0.10
C VAL A 3 7.30 11.82 -1.55
N VAL A 4 6.95 13.07 -1.80
CA VAL A 4 6.69 13.57 -3.15
C VAL A 4 7.86 14.45 -3.58
N ASP A 5 8.41 14.21 -4.77
CA ASP A 5 9.43 15.06 -5.35
C ASP A 5 8.87 16.19 -6.23
N ALA A 6 9.75 17.08 -6.69
CA ALA A 6 9.36 18.18 -7.57
C ALA A 6 8.78 17.67 -8.89
N SER A 7 9.26 16.55 -9.42
CA SER A 7 8.82 16.00 -10.70
C SER A 7 7.36 15.52 -10.67
N VAL A 8 6.87 15.03 -9.53
CA VAL A 8 5.45 14.70 -9.29
C VAL A 8 4.64 15.95 -8.96
N ALA A 9 5.14 16.81 -8.07
CA ALA A 9 4.39 18.00 -7.63
C ALA A 9 4.11 18.99 -8.78
N VAL A 10 5.07 19.16 -9.71
CA VAL A 10 4.87 19.99 -10.91
C VAL A 10 3.71 19.47 -11.77
N LYS A 11 3.54 18.15 -11.84
CA LYS A 11 2.45 17.52 -12.60
C LYS A 11 1.08 17.77 -11.99
N TRP A 12 0.94 18.19 -10.74
CA TRP A 12 -0.36 18.62 -10.21
C TRP A 12 -0.83 19.95 -10.80
N VAL A 13 0.11 20.80 -11.24
CA VAL A 13 -0.18 22.15 -11.74
C VAL A 13 -0.18 22.18 -13.26
N VAL A 14 0.74 21.43 -13.88
CA VAL A 14 0.99 21.45 -15.32
C VAL A 14 0.40 20.20 -15.96
N ARG A 15 -0.40 20.40 -17.02
CA ARG A 15 -0.96 19.31 -17.82
C ARG A 15 0.10 18.73 -18.77
N GLU A 16 0.88 17.80 -18.25
CA GLU A 16 1.88 17.04 -19.02
C GLU A 16 1.69 15.53 -18.83
N ALA A 17 2.49 14.70 -19.51
CA ALA A 17 2.42 13.25 -19.35
C ALA A 17 2.53 12.85 -17.87
N GLY A 18 1.61 12.00 -17.41
CA GLY A 18 1.48 11.62 -15.99
C GLY A 18 0.68 12.60 -15.11
N HIS A 19 0.06 13.65 -15.68
CA HIS A 19 -0.76 14.62 -14.93
C HIS A 19 -1.91 13.96 -14.18
N GLU A 20 -2.75 13.18 -14.85
CA GLU A 20 -3.93 12.55 -14.24
C GLU A 20 -3.52 11.54 -13.15
N THR A 21 -2.51 10.71 -13.41
CA THR A 21 -1.92 9.79 -12.43
C THR A 21 -1.38 10.54 -11.21
N ALA A 22 -0.61 11.60 -11.43
CA ALA A 22 -0.10 12.42 -10.33
C ALA A 22 -1.23 13.07 -9.53
N LEU A 23 -2.25 13.61 -10.20
CA LEU A 23 -3.37 14.29 -9.54
C LEU A 23 -4.19 13.32 -8.68
N SER A 24 -4.36 12.06 -9.12
CA SER A 24 -5.06 11.03 -8.34
C SER A 24 -4.46 10.80 -6.94
N ILE A 25 -3.17 11.11 -6.74
CA ILE A 25 -2.47 10.99 -5.46
C ILE A 25 -3.04 11.97 -4.43
N VAL A 26 -3.54 13.13 -4.86
CA VAL A 26 -4.11 14.15 -3.97
C VAL A 26 -5.35 13.61 -3.27
N ASP A 27 -6.14 12.80 -3.97
CA ASP A 27 -7.36 12.18 -3.46
C ASP A 27 -7.10 10.93 -2.60
N LYS A 28 -5.88 10.37 -2.64
CA LYS A 28 -5.49 9.25 -1.78
C LYS A 28 -5.35 9.70 -0.32
N THR A 29 -5.73 8.82 0.60
CA THR A 29 -5.64 9.02 2.06
C THR A 29 -4.19 9.03 2.60
N TRP A 30 -3.21 8.75 1.74
CA TRP A 30 -1.81 8.71 2.13
C TRP A 30 -1.30 10.06 2.61
N THR A 31 -0.67 10.05 3.79
CA THR A 31 0.06 11.23 4.24
C THR A 31 1.24 11.50 3.31
N ARG A 32 1.24 12.70 2.72
CA ARG A 32 2.29 13.22 1.83
C ARG A 32 3.23 14.11 2.62
N ILE A 33 4.53 13.87 2.51
CA ILE A 33 5.59 14.73 3.05
C ILE A 33 6.59 15.05 1.94
N ALA A 34 7.46 16.04 2.15
CA ALA A 34 8.56 16.33 1.25
C ALA A 34 9.68 17.08 2.01
N PRO A 35 10.93 17.08 1.52
CA PRO A 35 11.90 18.08 1.92
C PRO A 35 11.38 19.50 1.66
N ASP A 36 11.78 20.47 2.46
CA ASP A 36 11.49 21.90 2.21
C ASP A 36 12.06 22.41 0.87
N LEU A 37 13.06 21.72 0.31
CA LEU A 37 13.60 21.86 -1.05
C LEU A 37 12.54 21.71 -2.16
N LEU A 38 11.43 21.01 -1.91
CA LEU A 38 10.33 20.91 -2.89
C LEU A 38 9.87 22.28 -3.37
N LEU A 39 9.76 23.24 -2.45
CA LEU A 39 9.23 24.57 -2.75
C LEU A 39 10.10 25.36 -3.73
N PRO A 40 11.42 25.55 -3.51
CA PRO A 40 12.27 26.23 -4.48
C PRO A 40 12.38 25.49 -5.82
N GLU A 41 12.43 24.15 -5.83
CA GLU A 41 12.52 23.39 -7.09
C GLU A 41 11.27 23.53 -7.95
N VAL A 42 10.08 23.30 -7.36
CA VAL A 42 8.80 23.51 -8.04
C VAL A 42 8.68 24.95 -8.52
N SER A 43 9.01 25.93 -7.67
CA SER A 43 8.94 27.36 -8.04
C SER A 43 9.78 27.65 -9.28
N ASN A 44 11.00 27.13 -9.34
CA ASN A 44 11.87 27.31 -10.49
C ASN A 44 11.29 26.69 -11.77
N VAL A 45 10.71 25.49 -11.68
CA VAL A 45 10.08 24.82 -12.82
C VAL A 45 8.83 25.57 -13.30
N LEU A 46 7.96 26.02 -12.39
CA LEU A 46 6.77 26.80 -12.74
C LEU A 46 7.13 28.13 -13.40
N LEU A 47 8.11 28.86 -12.86
CA LEU A 47 8.59 30.10 -13.49
C LEU A 47 9.19 29.86 -14.88
N LYS A 48 9.90 28.74 -15.08
CA LYS A 48 10.40 28.36 -16.41
C LYS A 48 9.25 28.12 -17.38
N LYS A 49 8.22 27.39 -16.97
CA LYS A 49 7.03 27.09 -17.78
C LYS A 49 6.15 28.34 -18.04
N GLN A 50 6.12 29.28 -17.10
CA GLN A 50 5.48 30.58 -17.32
C GLN A 50 6.19 31.37 -18.42
N ARG A 51 7.53 31.40 -18.40
CA ARG A 51 8.34 32.10 -19.42
C ARG A 51 8.17 31.49 -20.82
N THR A 52 7.90 30.19 -20.90
CA THR A 52 7.59 29.49 -22.16
C THR A 52 6.10 29.55 -22.52
N THR A 53 5.29 30.33 -21.78
CA THR A 53 3.83 30.49 -21.98
C THR A 53 3.01 29.21 -21.86
N GLU A 54 3.57 28.15 -21.24
CA GLU A 54 2.85 26.91 -20.96
C GLU A 54 1.83 27.07 -19.82
N ILE A 55 2.08 28.00 -18.89
CA ILE A 55 1.18 28.35 -17.80
C ILE A 55 1.13 29.87 -17.58
N THR A 56 0.04 30.32 -16.94
CA THR A 56 -0.20 31.72 -16.56
C THR A 56 0.38 32.07 -15.20
N ASP A 57 0.55 33.36 -14.92
CA ASP A 57 0.97 33.86 -13.60
C ASP A 57 0.00 33.42 -12.49
N ALA A 58 -1.30 33.45 -12.77
CA ALA A 58 -2.33 32.94 -11.86
C ALA A 58 -2.15 31.45 -11.55
N GLN A 59 -1.76 30.63 -12.54
CA GLN A 59 -1.48 29.21 -12.33
C GLN A 59 -0.21 28.98 -11.49
N VAL A 60 0.81 29.84 -11.59
CA VAL A 60 2.00 29.76 -10.72
C VAL A 60 1.60 29.95 -9.26
N GLY A 61 0.89 31.03 -8.96
CA GLY A 61 0.45 31.35 -7.60
C GLY A 61 -0.50 30.30 -7.02
N ALA A 62 -1.54 29.92 -7.77
CA ALA A 62 -2.50 28.91 -7.36
C ALA A 62 -1.84 27.52 -7.21
N GLY A 63 -0.92 27.18 -8.11
CA GLY A 63 -0.19 25.92 -8.08
C GLY A 63 0.68 25.76 -6.84
N LEU A 64 1.45 26.80 -6.48
CA LEU A 64 2.26 26.79 -5.26
C LEU A 64 1.40 26.70 -3.99
N LEU A 65 0.25 27.38 -3.96
CA LEU A 65 -0.69 27.28 -2.84
C LEU A 65 -1.26 25.87 -2.72
N GLY A 66 -1.68 25.27 -3.85
CA GLY A 66 -2.20 23.91 -3.91
C GLY A 66 -1.16 22.88 -3.44
N ILE A 67 0.08 22.98 -3.91
CA ILE A 67 1.17 22.08 -3.50
C ILE A 67 1.40 22.17 -1.98
N LYS A 68 1.46 23.38 -1.42
CA LYS A 68 1.62 23.56 0.04
C LYS A 68 0.48 22.94 0.83
N ALA A 69 -0.76 23.05 0.35
CA ALA A 69 -1.93 22.45 1.00
C ALA A 69 -1.94 20.92 0.90
N SER A 70 -1.37 20.36 -0.18
CA SER A 70 -1.32 18.91 -0.42
C SER A 70 -0.23 18.20 0.38
N ILE A 71 0.77 18.91 0.90
CA ILE A 71 1.88 18.36 1.69
C ILE A 71 1.61 18.57 3.19
N LYS A 72 1.54 17.46 3.95
CA LYS A 72 1.25 17.48 5.39
C LYS A 72 2.39 18.08 6.19
N GLN A 73 3.64 17.78 5.80
CA GLN A 73 4.84 18.21 6.50
C GLN A 73 5.99 18.42 5.52
N PHE A 74 6.70 19.53 5.69
CA PHE A 74 7.99 19.77 5.07
C PHE A 74 9.10 19.41 6.05
N VAL A 75 10.03 18.54 5.64
CA VAL A 75 11.19 18.14 6.43
C VAL A 75 12.34 19.10 6.13
N PRO A 76 12.98 19.71 7.14
CA PRO A 76 14.10 20.61 6.91
C PRO A 76 15.24 19.90 6.19
N SER A 77 15.74 20.47 5.08
CA SER A 77 16.87 19.86 4.35
C SER A 77 18.13 19.73 5.21
N SER A 78 18.31 20.57 6.22
CA SER A 78 19.41 20.45 7.19
C SER A 78 19.42 19.11 7.93
N GLU A 79 18.25 18.50 8.17
CA GLU A 79 18.15 17.19 8.83
C GLU A 79 18.52 16.02 7.90
N LEU A 80 18.53 16.27 6.59
CA LEU A 80 18.68 15.24 5.55
C LEU A 80 20.06 15.30 4.87
N THR A 81 20.87 16.32 5.18
CA THR A 81 22.07 16.67 4.40
C THR A 81 23.11 15.56 4.40
N ASP A 82 23.40 14.97 5.56
CA ASP A 82 24.45 13.93 5.66
C ASP A 82 24.05 12.67 4.88
N ASP A 83 22.82 12.19 5.06
CA ASP A 83 22.27 11.04 4.34
C ASP A 83 22.22 11.30 2.83
N ALA A 84 21.77 12.48 2.41
CA ALA A 84 21.67 12.83 0.99
C ALA A 84 23.06 12.83 0.31
N VAL A 85 24.11 13.28 1.00
CA VAL A 85 25.49 13.26 0.47
C VAL A 85 26.02 11.83 0.36
N ILE A 86 25.74 10.98 1.34
CA ILE A 86 26.13 9.55 1.29
C ILE A 86 25.43 8.88 0.10
N LEU A 87 24.11 9.01 0.02
CA LEU A 87 23.30 8.43 -1.07
C LEU A 87 23.72 8.95 -2.45
N SER A 88 24.02 10.24 -2.57
CA SER A 88 24.49 10.86 -3.82
C SER A 88 25.78 10.22 -4.32
N ARG A 89 26.71 9.90 -3.42
CA ARG A 89 27.96 9.21 -3.75
C ARG A 89 27.72 7.76 -4.10
N GLU A 90 26.92 7.05 -3.32
CA GLU A 90 26.60 5.63 -3.54
C GLU A 90 25.88 5.40 -4.88
N LEU A 91 24.89 6.23 -5.19
CA LEU A 91 24.08 6.13 -6.42
C LEU A 91 24.72 6.85 -7.62
N ASN A 92 25.82 7.58 -7.39
CA ASN A 92 26.45 8.47 -8.36
C ASN A 92 25.39 9.39 -9.04
N HIS A 93 24.60 10.08 -8.22
CA HIS A 93 23.45 10.86 -8.68
C HIS A 93 23.33 12.19 -7.94
N SER A 94 22.48 13.10 -8.43
CA SER A 94 22.34 14.45 -7.88
C SER A 94 22.03 14.41 -6.38
N ALA A 95 22.68 15.29 -5.61
CA ALA A 95 22.37 15.45 -4.20
C ALA A 95 20.90 15.87 -3.99
N TYR A 96 20.37 16.72 -4.87
CA TYR A 96 18.96 17.17 -4.84
C TYR A 96 17.99 16.00 -4.88
N ASP A 97 18.14 15.08 -5.82
CA ASP A 97 17.31 13.87 -5.91
C ASP A 97 17.49 12.98 -4.66
N CYS A 98 18.71 12.91 -4.12
CA CYS A 98 19.00 12.15 -2.91
C CYS A 98 18.43 12.76 -1.62
N PHE A 99 18.12 14.07 -1.57
CA PHE A 99 17.37 14.65 -0.44
C PHE A 99 15.97 14.04 -0.33
N TYR A 100 15.32 13.77 -1.47
CA TYR A 100 14.02 13.12 -1.47
C TYR A 100 14.11 11.66 -1.02
N LEU A 101 15.15 10.93 -1.46
CA LEU A 101 15.38 9.57 -1.00
C LEU A 101 15.69 9.53 0.50
N ALA A 102 16.59 10.38 0.99
CA ALA A 102 16.90 10.52 2.41
C ALA A 102 15.66 10.82 3.25
N CYS A 103 14.76 11.67 2.74
CA CYS A 103 13.48 11.95 3.37
C CYS A 103 12.59 10.69 3.45
N ALA A 104 12.61 9.85 2.42
CA ALA A 104 11.81 8.62 2.40
C ALA A 104 12.35 7.53 3.34
N LEU A 105 13.67 7.44 3.52
CA LEU A 105 14.28 6.48 4.43
C LEU A 105 13.72 6.66 5.85
N GLY A 106 13.15 5.58 6.39
CA GLY A 106 12.52 5.56 7.72
C GLY A 106 11.15 6.25 7.82
N ARG A 107 10.64 6.91 6.77
CA ARG A 107 9.35 7.63 6.80
C ARG A 107 8.33 7.08 5.80
N GLY A 108 8.75 6.58 4.64
CA GLY A 108 7.81 6.15 3.61
C GLY A 108 8.44 5.67 2.31
N ILE A 109 7.73 5.92 1.22
CA ILE A 109 8.17 5.60 -0.14
C ILE A 109 8.26 6.92 -0.92
N LEU A 110 9.40 7.16 -1.55
CA LEU A 110 9.57 8.24 -2.51
C LEU A 110 8.81 7.92 -3.79
N LEU A 111 7.89 8.80 -4.16
CA LEU A 111 7.22 8.79 -5.44
C LEU A 111 7.85 9.86 -6.34
N SER A 112 8.40 9.41 -7.48
CA SER A 112 9.08 10.27 -8.46
C SER A 112 8.58 9.98 -9.87
N ALA A 113 8.55 11.02 -10.72
CA ALA A 113 8.38 10.88 -12.15
C ALA A 113 9.71 10.81 -12.92
N ASP A 114 10.86 10.86 -12.23
CA ASP A 114 12.17 10.59 -12.84
C ASP A 114 12.47 9.08 -12.82
N ASN A 115 12.08 8.41 -13.91
CA ASN A 115 12.32 6.98 -14.07
C ASN A 115 13.82 6.61 -14.08
N ARG A 116 14.72 7.52 -14.46
CA ARG A 116 16.18 7.25 -14.40
C ARG A 116 16.64 7.22 -12.95
N PHE A 117 16.15 8.13 -12.11
CA PHE A 117 16.46 8.12 -10.70
C PHE A 117 15.88 6.90 -9.98
N ILE A 118 14.62 6.55 -10.28
CA ILE A 118 13.98 5.34 -9.75
C ILE A 118 14.80 4.09 -10.07
N GLN A 119 15.24 3.94 -11.33
CA GLN A 119 16.05 2.79 -11.72
C GLN A 119 17.39 2.76 -10.98
N LYS A 120 18.06 3.90 -10.81
CA LYS A 120 19.29 3.97 -10.00
C LYS A 120 19.06 3.53 -8.55
N CYS A 121 17.97 3.98 -7.93
CA CYS A 121 17.63 3.58 -6.57
C CYS A 121 17.38 2.07 -6.48
N ARG A 122 16.65 1.49 -7.43
CA ARG A 122 16.41 0.03 -7.49
C ARG A 122 17.72 -0.74 -7.63
N SER A 123 18.59 -0.37 -8.56
CA SER A 123 19.91 -0.99 -8.73
C SER A 123 20.85 -0.78 -7.54
N GLY A 124 20.66 0.30 -6.78
CA GLY A 124 21.41 0.62 -5.57
C GLY A 124 20.90 -0.03 -4.29
N GLY A 125 19.88 -0.90 -4.34
CA GLY A 125 19.33 -1.58 -3.18
C GLY A 125 18.25 -0.80 -2.42
N TYR A 126 17.76 0.31 -2.97
CA TYR A 126 16.73 1.16 -2.37
C TYR A 126 15.34 0.98 -3.01
N GLY A 127 15.13 -0.09 -3.77
CA GLY A 127 13.87 -0.36 -4.51
C GLY A 127 12.61 -0.34 -3.64
N GLU A 128 12.71 -0.79 -2.38
CA GLU A 128 11.58 -0.80 -1.43
C GLU A 128 11.17 0.58 -0.91
N PHE A 129 12.00 1.61 -1.16
CA PHE A 129 11.79 2.99 -0.74
C PHE A 129 11.42 3.91 -1.89
N VAL A 130 11.29 3.39 -3.12
CA VAL A 130 10.97 4.19 -4.29
C VAL A 130 9.82 3.60 -5.10
N ALA A 131 9.07 4.47 -5.77
CA ALA A 131 8.04 4.11 -6.73
C ALA A 131 7.95 5.17 -7.83
N SER A 132 7.61 4.74 -9.06
CA SER A 132 7.29 5.63 -10.16
C SER A 132 5.77 5.89 -10.25
N LEU A 133 5.36 6.86 -11.07
CA LEU A 133 3.94 7.03 -11.43
C LEU A 133 3.39 5.79 -12.16
N ASP A 134 4.22 5.08 -12.93
CA ASP A 134 3.81 3.83 -13.58
C ASP A 134 3.53 2.71 -12.56
N ASP A 135 4.27 2.67 -11.44
CA ASP A 135 4.01 1.74 -10.34
C ASP A 135 2.66 2.05 -9.65
N LEU A 136 2.23 3.31 -9.66
CA LEU A 136 0.93 3.72 -9.13
C LEU A 136 -0.21 3.29 -10.06
N ASP A 137 -0.09 3.53 -11.37
CA ASP A 137 -1.11 3.18 -12.36
C ASP A 137 -1.41 1.68 -12.41
N ARG A 138 -0.41 0.85 -12.12
CA ARG A 138 -0.56 -0.61 -12.07
C ARG A 138 -1.01 -1.15 -10.71
N GLY A 139 -1.29 -0.27 -9.74
CA GLY A 139 -1.68 -0.66 -8.38
C GLY A 139 -0.53 -1.17 -7.51
N GLY A 140 0.72 -1.14 -8.00
CA GLY A 140 1.91 -1.62 -7.29
C GLY A 140 2.23 -0.80 -6.04
N LEU A 141 2.04 0.52 -6.07
CA LEU A 141 2.23 1.37 -4.90
C LEU A 141 1.13 1.16 -3.85
N ASP A 142 -0.14 1.06 -4.27
CA ASP A 142 -1.26 0.69 -3.37
C ASP A 142 -0.96 -0.63 -2.65
N ALA A 143 -0.46 -1.63 -3.39
CA ALA A 143 -0.04 -2.92 -2.87
C ALA A 143 1.12 -2.83 -1.88
N ARG A 144 2.17 -2.07 -2.19
CA ARG A 144 3.33 -1.85 -1.29
C ARG A 144 2.92 -1.16 -0.01
N MET A 145 2.07 -0.14 -0.11
CA MET A 145 1.60 0.60 1.05
C MET A 145 0.71 -0.25 1.95
N ALA A 146 -0.20 -1.02 1.36
CA ALA A 146 -1.02 -1.97 2.08
C ALA A 146 -0.19 -3.05 2.79
N ALA A 147 0.81 -3.64 2.10
CA ALA A 147 1.69 -4.65 2.68
C ALA A 147 2.52 -4.13 3.86
N LYS A 148 2.81 -2.82 3.91
CA LYS A 148 3.50 -2.17 5.03
C LYS A 148 2.57 -1.71 6.15
N LEU A 149 1.26 -1.59 5.88
CA LEU A 149 0.28 -1.11 6.85
C LEU A 149 -0.02 -2.15 7.94
N VAL A 150 -0.17 -3.42 7.54
CA VAL A 150 -0.42 -4.52 8.48
C VAL A 150 0.91 -5.14 8.90
N SER A 151 1.17 -5.19 10.21
CA SER A 151 2.44 -5.73 10.70
C SER A 151 2.64 -7.21 10.32
N ALA A 152 3.89 -7.60 10.07
CA ALA A 152 4.23 -9.00 9.76
C ALA A 152 3.85 -9.95 10.89
N GLU A 153 3.83 -9.47 12.14
CA GLU A 153 3.39 -10.25 13.29
C GLU A 153 1.88 -10.47 13.29
N ALA A 154 1.08 -9.42 13.03
CA ALA A 154 -0.37 -9.54 12.91
C ALA A 154 -0.77 -10.54 11.80
N LEU A 155 -0.12 -10.46 10.63
CA LEU A 155 -0.35 -11.42 9.54
C LEU A 155 -0.02 -12.87 9.92
N LYS A 156 1.07 -13.09 10.66
CA LYS A 156 1.43 -14.42 11.19
C LYS A 156 0.41 -14.92 12.21
N GLN A 157 -0.07 -14.04 13.09
CA GLN A 157 -1.09 -14.39 14.08
C GLN A 157 -2.42 -14.75 13.42
N ILE A 158 -2.89 -13.97 12.44
CA ILE A 158 -4.07 -14.29 11.63
C ILE A 158 -3.94 -15.67 11.00
N ALA A 159 -2.81 -15.95 10.33
CA ALA A 159 -2.58 -17.24 9.67
C ALA A 159 -2.63 -18.41 10.68
N ARG A 160 -1.92 -18.28 11.81
CA ARG A 160 -1.88 -19.30 12.87
C ARG A 160 -3.25 -19.55 13.51
N LEU A 161 -4.01 -18.49 13.79
CA LEU A 161 -5.35 -18.62 14.37
C LEU A 161 -6.32 -19.26 13.38
N ASN A 162 -6.25 -18.86 12.11
CA ASN A 162 -7.06 -19.44 11.06
C ASN A 162 -6.77 -20.94 10.87
N GLU A 163 -5.51 -21.37 10.89
CA GLU A 163 -5.16 -22.80 10.81
C GLU A 163 -5.86 -23.61 11.91
N ARG A 164 -5.81 -23.12 13.16
CA ARG A 164 -6.49 -23.77 14.30
C ARG A 164 -8.01 -23.79 14.15
N ILE A 165 -8.59 -22.74 13.58
CA ILE A 165 -10.03 -22.68 13.26
C ILE A 165 -10.36 -23.76 12.23
N GLN A 166 -9.59 -23.86 11.14
CA GLN A 166 -9.80 -24.88 10.11
C GLN A 166 -9.66 -26.29 10.69
N THR A 167 -8.66 -26.55 11.55
CA THR A 167 -8.55 -27.83 12.27
C THR A 167 -9.80 -28.12 13.10
N THR A 168 -10.32 -27.13 13.81
CA THR A 168 -11.54 -27.28 14.63
C THR A 168 -12.75 -27.65 13.77
N PHE A 169 -12.96 -26.93 12.66
CA PHE A 169 -14.01 -27.25 11.70
C PHE A 169 -13.83 -28.63 11.07
N GLN A 170 -12.60 -29.01 10.73
CA GLN A 170 -12.28 -30.32 10.17
C GLN A 170 -12.57 -31.44 11.17
N THR A 171 -12.16 -31.31 12.43
CA THR A 171 -12.46 -32.30 13.48
C THR A 171 -13.97 -32.48 13.70
N LEU A 172 -14.73 -31.39 13.73
CA LEU A 172 -16.18 -31.46 13.84
C LEU A 172 -16.80 -32.12 12.61
N ARG A 173 -16.32 -31.75 11.41
CA ARG A 173 -16.74 -32.38 10.15
C ARG A 173 -16.45 -33.89 10.15
N ASP A 174 -15.27 -34.30 10.58
CA ASP A 174 -14.88 -35.71 10.64
C ASP A 174 -15.69 -36.49 11.67
N SER A 175 -16.09 -35.86 12.79
CA SER A 175 -16.99 -36.47 13.77
C SER A 175 -18.40 -36.78 13.23
N THR A 176 -18.77 -36.17 12.09
CA THR A 176 -20.06 -36.38 11.42
C THR A 176 -20.02 -37.44 10.32
N LEU A 177 -18.83 -37.96 9.98
CA LEU A 177 -18.68 -39.05 9.02
C LEU A 177 -19.23 -40.35 9.62
N ASP A 178 -19.94 -41.13 8.81
CA ASP A 178 -20.35 -42.48 9.19
C ASP A 178 -19.13 -43.42 9.16
N PRO A 179 -18.74 -44.03 10.30
CA PRO A 179 -17.56 -44.90 10.37
C PRO A 179 -17.65 -46.15 9.47
N SER A 180 -18.87 -46.56 9.09
CA SER A 180 -19.11 -47.79 8.33
C SER A 180 -19.15 -47.60 6.81
N SER A 181 -19.42 -46.37 6.34
CA SER A 181 -19.59 -46.07 4.91
C SER A 181 -18.67 -44.95 4.39
N GLY A 182 -18.00 -44.20 5.28
CA GLY A 182 -17.20 -43.03 4.92
C GLY A 182 -18.01 -41.88 4.29
N ARG A 183 -19.34 -42.00 4.25
CA ARG A 183 -20.23 -40.98 3.69
C ARG A 183 -20.57 -39.93 4.74
N PHE A 184 -20.67 -38.67 4.30
CA PHE A 184 -21.17 -37.59 5.13
C PHE A 184 -22.63 -37.84 5.53
N ARG A 185 -22.92 -37.81 6.84
CA ARG A 185 -24.30 -37.61 7.28
C ARG A 185 -24.71 -36.17 6.99
N MET A 186 -25.94 -35.99 6.51
CA MET A 186 -26.55 -34.67 6.49
C MET A 186 -26.82 -34.27 7.94
N VAL A 187 -25.98 -33.40 8.49
CA VAL A 187 -26.05 -32.89 9.85
C VAL A 187 -26.47 -31.42 9.86
N ASN A 188 -27.20 -31.02 10.90
CA ASN A 188 -27.60 -29.63 11.12
C ASN A 188 -26.35 -28.74 11.33
N SER A 189 -26.43 -27.46 10.95
CA SER A 189 -25.37 -26.48 11.13
C SER A 189 -24.98 -26.27 12.60
N GLU A 190 -25.86 -26.61 13.54
CA GLU A 190 -25.62 -26.62 14.99
C GLU A 190 -24.39 -27.45 15.39
N VAL A 191 -24.02 -28.48 14.63
CA VAL A 191 -22.82 -29.28 14.89
C VAL A 191 -21.54 -28.45 14.79
N TYR A 192 -21.57 -27.35 14.03
CA TYR A 192 -20.45 -26.42 13.89
C TYR A 192 -20.47 -25.28 14.90
N ALA A 193 -21.54 -25.13 15.71
CA ALA A 193 -21.63 -24.05 16.72
C ALA A 193 -20.38 -23.97 17.63
N PRO A 194 -19.80 -25.10 18.12
CA PRO A 194 -18.58 -25.04 18.93
C PRO A 194 -17.36 -24.46 18.21
N ALA A 195 -17.30 -24.51 16.87
CA ALA A 195 -16.19 -23.92 16.12
C ALA A 195 -16.19 -22.40 16.20
N PHE A 196 -17.38 -21.79 16.13
CA PHE A 196 -17.60 -20.36 16.25
C PHE A 196 -17.37 -19.84 17.68
N ASP A 197 -17.40 -20.74 18.68
CA ASP A 197 -17.06 -20.43 20.07
C ASP A 197 -15.63 -20.84 20.47
N SER A 198 -14.86 -21.42 19.54
CA SER A 198 -13.52 -21.90 19.83
C SER A 198 -12.59 -20.77 20.29
N PRO A 199 -11.61 -21.04 21.18
CA PRO A 199 -10.64 -20.02 21.60
C PRO A 199 -9.88 -19.37 20.45
N ALA A 200 -9.63 -20.11 19.36
CA ALA A 200 -8.98 -19.56 18.17
C ALA A 200 -9.89 -18.60 17.41
N TYR A 201 -11.18 -18.92 17.27
CA TYR A 201 -12.17 -18.06 16.60
C TYR A 201 -12.42 -16.76 17.38
N ARG A 202 -12.51 -16.83 18.72
CA ARG A 202 -12.65 -15.64 19.57
C ARG A 202 -11.43 -14.74 19.47
N ARG A 203 -10.22 -15.30 19.66
CA ARG A 203 -8.96 -14.53 19.55
C ARG A 203 -8.75 -13.90 18.19
N LEU A 204 -9.13 -14.59 17.10
CA LEU A 204 -9.05 -14.01 15.77
C LEU A 204 -9.97 -12.80 15.64
N GLY A 205 -11.19 -12.88 16.18
CA GLY A 205 -12.08 -11.73 16.17
C GLY A 205 -11.55 -10.57 17.02
N ASP A 206 -11.00 -10.84 18.21
CA ASP A 206 -10.40 -9.80 19.04
C ASP A 206 -9.21 -9.12 18.35
N GLU A 207 -8.42 -9.88 17.58
CA GLU A 207 -7.29 -9.36 16.81
C GLU A 207 -7.76 -8.44 15.69
N LEU A 208 -8.80 -8.85 14.94
CA LEU A 208 -9.38 -8.05 13.87
C LEU A 208 -10.10 -6.79 14.41
N GLU A 209 -10.77 -6.90 15.56
CA GLU A 209 -11.47 -5.76 16.19
C GLU A 209 -10.51 -4.65 16.65
N ARG A 210 -9.24 -4.98 16.94
CA ARG A 210 -8.21 -4.00 17.32
C ARG A 210 -7.60 -3.26 16.13
N MET A 211 -7.79 -3.76 14.91
CA MET A 211 -7.23 -3.15 13.71
C MET A 211 -8.00 -1.88 13.33
N SER A 212 -7.28 -0.91 12.80
CA SER A 212 -7.88 0.27 12.15
C SER A 212 -8.69 -0.14 10.90
N ALA A 213 -9.59 0.74 10.45
CA ALA A 213 -10.36 0.50 9.23
C ALA A 213 -9.45 0.27 8.00
N ASP A 214 -8.33 0.98 7.91
CA ASP A 214 -7.37 0.80 6.83
C ASP A 214 -6.68 -0.58 6.91
N GLU A 215 -6.25 -1.01 8.10
CA GLU A 215 -5.66 -2.35 8.31
C GLU A 215 -6.66 -3.46 7.99
N LEU A 216 -7.91 -3.32 8.43
CA LEU A 216 -9.00 -4.23 8.11
C LEU A 216 -9.26 -4.31 6.60
N GLY A 217 -9.29 -3.16 5.93
CA GLY A 217 -9.44 -3.07 4.48
C GLY A 217 -8.34 -3.86 3.75
N VAL A 218 -7.08 -3.71 4.16
CA VAL A 218 -5.96 -4.49 3.60
C VAL A 218 -6.16 -5.99 3.83
N VAL A 219 -6.45 -6.40 5.07
CA VAL A 219 -6.61 -7.82 5.41
C VAL A 219 -7.74 -8.46 4.62
N ILE A 220 -8.88 -7.78 4.44
CA ILE A 220 -9.98 -8.27 3.61
C ILE A 220 -9.58 -8.35 2.14
N ALA A 221 -8.94 -7.31 1.60
CA ALA A 221 -8.50 -7.28 0.20
C ALA A 221 -7.53 -8.43 -0.11
N LEU A 222 -6.63 -8.75 0.83
CA LEU A 222 -5.76 -9.93 0.73
C LEU A 222 -6.57 -11.23 0.74
N GLY A 223 -7.58 -11.33 1.60
CA GLY A 223 -8.52 -12.46 1.62
C GLY A 223 -9.28 -12.64 0.30
N TRP A 224 -9.66 -11.56 -0.37
CA TRP A 224 -10.26 -11.64 -1.70
C TRP A 224 -9.23 -12.04 -2.76
N LEU A 225 -8.08 -11.36 -2.79
CA LEU A 225 -6.99 -11.62 -3.73
C LEU A 225 -6.51 -13.08 -3.68
N GLY A 226 -6.50 -13.70 -2.51
CA GLY A 226 -6.05 -15.08 -2.34
C GLY A 226 -6.84 -16.12 -3.13
N ARG A 227 -8.08 -15.80 -3.52
CA ARG A 227 -8.93 -16.70 -4.30
C ARG A 227 -8.36 -16.94 -5.69
N SER A 228 -8.54 -18.15 -6.23
CA SER A 228 -7.91 -18.57 -7.49
C SER A 228 -8.26 -17.72 -8.71
N TYR A 229 -9.42 -17.07 -8.70
CA TYR A 229 -9.94 -16.29 -9.83
C TYR A 229 -9.60 -14.79 -9.82
N HIS A 230 -8.91 -14.29 -8.78
CA HIS A 230 -8.41 -12.91 -8.75
C HIS A 230 -6.94 -12.84 -9.14
N SER A 231 -6.57 -11.85 -9.97
CA SER A 231 -5.18 -11.51 -10.28
C SER A 231 -4.73 -10.29 -9.48
N VAL A 232 -3.43 -9.97 -9.51
CA VAL A 232 -2.92 -8.76 -8.83
C VAL A 232 -3.41 -7.47 -9.52
N ASP A 233 -3.83 -7.54 -10.78
CA ASP A 233 -4.42 -6.39 -11.49
C ASP A 233 -5.77 -5.97 -10.90
N ASP A 234 -6.46 -6.88 -10.20
CA ASP A 234 -7.68 -6.56 -9.45
C ASP A 234 -7.40 -5.73 -8.18
N TRP A 235 -6.15 -5.64 -7.74
CA TRP A 235 -5.80 -5.08 -6.42
C TRP A 235 -6.37 -3.68 -6.15
N PRO A 236 -6.25 -2.68 -7.05
CA PRO A 236 -6.80 -1.35 -6.79
C PRO A 236 -8.29 -1.38 -6.45
N ARG A 237 -9.07 -2.14 -7.22
CA ARG A 237 -10.51 -2.29 -7.04
C ARG A 237 -10.84 -3.08 -5.76
N LEU A 238 -10.14 -4.18 -5.51
CA LEU A 238 -10.35 -5.00 -4.31
C LEU A 238 -10.03 -4.23 -3.04
N HIS A 239 -8.91 -3.52 -3.02
CA HIS A 239 -8.47 -2.71 -1.89
C HIS A 239 -9.47 -1.59 -1.61
N GLU A 240 -9.89 -0.84 -2.63
CA GLU A 240 -10.88 0.23 -2.47
C GLU A 240 -12.23 -0.28 -1.94
N GLN A 241 -12.74 -1.39 -2.48
CA GLN A 241 -13.99 -2.00 -2.02
C GLN A 241 -13.87 -2.53 -0.58
N ALA A 242 -12.71 -3.07 -0.21
CA ALA A 242 -12.46 -3.60 1.12
C ALA A 242 -12.35 -2.47 2.15
N CYS A 243 -11.68 -1.36 1.83
CA CYS A 243 -11.63 -0.18 2.70
C CYS A 243 -13.02 0.39 2.97
N ARG A 244 -13.86 0.55 1.93
CA ARG A 244 -15.26 0.99 2.10
C ARG A 244 -16.07 0.05 3.00
N MET A 245 -15.87 -1.26 2.87
CA MET A 245 -16.52 -2.23 3.75
C MET A 245 -16.00 -2.15 5.19
N ALA A 246 -14.71 -1.88 5.37
CA ALA A 246 -14.10 -1.75 6.68
C ALA A 246 -14.55 -0.49 7.44
N GLU A 247 -14.96 0.57 6.73
CA GLU A 247 -15.56 1.77 7.33
C GLU A 247 -16.89 1.48 8.05
N GLU A 248 -17.66 0.49 7.60
CA GLU A 248 -18.88 0.02 8.30
C GLU A 248 -18.58 -0.73 9.61
N GLY A 249 -17.30 -1.08 9.82
CA GLY A 249 -16.78 -1.70 11.04
C GLY A 249 -16.84 -3.23 11.06
N PHE A 250 -15.85 -3.84 11.74
CA PHE A 250 -15.73 -5.29 11.89
C PHE A 250 -16.99 -5.95 12.49
N THR A 251 -17.61 -5.30 13.49
CA THR A 251 -18.74 -5.86 14.24
C THR A 251 -19.98 -6.10 13.38
N ALA A 252 -20.21 -5.24 12.37
CA ALA A 252 -21.34 -5.38 11.45
C ALA A 252 -21.25 -6.67 10.61
N HIS A 253 -20.04 -7.14 10.32
CA HIS A 253 -19.76 -8.21 9.36
C HIS A 253 -18.80 -9.28 9.91
N ARG A 254 -18.77 -9.48 11.24
CA ARG A 254 -17.77 -10.30 11.96
C ARG A 254 -17.50 -11.66 11.32
N SER A 255 -18.55 -12.44 11.06
CA SER A 255 -18.45 -13.78 10.50
C SER A 255 -17.89 -13.77 9.07
N TYR A 256 -18.24 -12.76 8.28
CA TYR A 256 -17.75 -12.59 6.92
C TYR A 256 -16.25 -12.29 6.89
N PHE A 257 -15.80 -11.37 7.75
CA PHE A 257 -14.38 -11.01 7.87
C PHE A 257 -13.53 -12.23 8.24
N ILE A 258 -13.94 -12.97 9.28
CA ILE A 258 -13.23 -14.18 9.71
C ILE A 258 -13.18 -15.22 8.58
N ALA A 259 -14.26 -15.37 7.80
CA ALA A 259 -14.27 -16.31 6.68
C ALA A 259 -13.26 -15.98 5.57
N GLN A 260 -12.82 -14.72 5.43
CA GLN A 260 -11.80 -14.34 4.44
C GLN A 260 -10.38 -14.72 4.88
N MET A 261 -10.15 -14.97 6.18
CA MET A 261 -8.79 -15.07 6.75
C MET A 261 -7.99 -16.26 6.22
N ALA A 262 -8.67 -17.32 5.78
CA ALA A 262 -8.03 -18.46 5.14
C ALA A 262 -7.33 -18.13 3.82
N GLN A 263 -7.75 -17.06 3.15
CA GLN A 263 -7.21 -16.65 1.86
C GLN A 263 -6.20 -15.49 1.98
N VAL A 264 -5.99 -14.93 3.17
CA VAL A 264 -5.06 -13.81 3.39
C VAL A 264 -3.62 -14.19 3.04
N ALA A 265 -3.14 -15.34 3.50
CA ALA A 265 -1.77 -15.79 3.21
C ALA A 265 -1.55 -16.07 1.71
N PRO A 266 -2.44 -16.79 0.98
CA PRO A 266 -2.37 -16.88 -0.48
C PRO A 266 -2.39 -15.52 -1.19
N GLY A 267 -3.22 -14.58 -0.74
CA GLY A 267 -3.29 -13.24 -1.32
C GLY A 267 -1.99 -12.45 -1.13
N LEU A 268 -1.43 -12.51 0.07
CA LEU A 268 -0.14 -11.88 0.39
C LEU A 268 1.00 -12.45 -0.47
N GLU A 269 1.00 -13.75 -0.69
CA GLU A 269 2.00 -14.41 -1.52
C GLU A 269 1.89 -13.99 -3.00
N LYS A 270 0.67 -13.87 -3.54
CA LYS A 270 0.45 -13.30 -4.89
C LYS A 270 1.00 -11.88 -4.99
N LEU A 271 0.67 -11.04 -4.01
CA LEU A 271 1.12 -9.65 -3.96
C LEU A 271 2.65 -9.56 -3.91
N LYS A 272 3.30 -10.33 -3.03
CA LYS A 272 4.76 -10.36 -2.90
C LYS A 272 5.46 -10.79 -4.19
N ARG A 273 4.94 -11.80 -4.89
CA ARG A 273 5.49 -12.26 -6.17
C ARG A 273 5.42 -11.17 -7.23
N TYR A 274 4.29 -10.48 -7.30
CA TYR A 274 4.12 -9.35 -8.22
C TYR A 274 5.13 -8.24 -7.91
N LEU A 275 5.26 -7.84 -6.64
CA LEU A 275 6.19 -6.79 -6.23
C LEU A 275 7.65 -7.14 -6.57
N ARG A 276 8.07 -8.38 -6.35
CA ARG A 276 9.40 -8.86 -6.77
C ARG A 276 9.58 -8.80 -8.28
N SER A 277 8.58 -9.23 -9.06
CA SER A 277 8.66 -9.19 -10.53
C SER A 277 8.74 -7.78 -11.11
N THR A 278 8.13 -6.79 -10.46
CA THR A 278 8.22 -5.38 -10.85
C THR A 278 9.56 -4.74 -10.45
N ASP A 279 10.21 -5.25 -9.40
CA ASP A 279 11.54 -4.83 -8.99
C ASP A 279 12.64 -5.43 -9.89
N ASP A 280 12.48 -6.68 -10.32
CA ASP A 280 13.44 -7.40 -11.17
C ASP A 280 13.26 -7.13 -12.68
N GLY A 281 12.09 -6.66 -13.11
CA GLY A 281 11.71 -6.48 -14.54
C GLY A 281 12.28 -5.24 -15.24
N GLY A 282 13.21 -4.52 -14.61
CA GLY A 282 13.95 -3.40 -15.21
C GLY A 282 15.33 -3.85 -15.71
N ILE A 283 15.37 -4.74 -16.71
CA ILE A 283 16.58 -5.05 -17.51
C ILE A 283 16.44 -4.38 -18.87
#